data_AF-A0A9D2UGJ1-F1
#
_entry.id   AF-A0A9D2UGJ1-F1
#
_cell.length_a   1.000
_cell.length_b   1.000
_cell.length_c   1.000
_cell.angle_alpha   90.00
_cell.angle_beta   90.00
_cell.angle_gamma   90.00
#
_symmetry.space_group_name_H-M   'P 1'
#
loop_
_entity.id
_entity.type
_entity.pdbx_description
1 polymer ?
#
loop_
_entity_poly.entity_id
_entity_poly.type
_entity_poly.pdbx_seq_one_letter_code
_entity_poly.pdbx_strand_id
1 'polypeptide(L)'
;MPAVPRNQLPRCVPLLLTALLALTGCGGTGERGQEGLQVVASTPIVADLASAVAGDRAQVSSLVPSGVDPHTYEPSLRDIRDVAYADVAFTNGLLLEQQKLVRTVDANLPEGALSVAVAEEIESYGGSLIPIVEDASLDSIWLGLRTSGVPRDADLGRDASVTFRATAASGPGQLAAFITGTFGSVEKVADSGADGGTHAENLGETSLPLQAHTHLSWAYTQPGIYSLELEAQARSADGAALDGLTDVRPTTVHFAVGVSPDDQARALQEATGQPVTVLDAGHADLTAQLDTGHLVIRTDSDGQVTEYDPATTVIAVPSRTLQELPAGPQYRFLGKPGDQVYLLAQAVLGKHVHGEIDPHIWHSVPNAMAAAQLIRDTLTAADPAGAATYRANTEALLTELADTDRELHRIYGQLPDAAKNLVTTHDGYRYLAATYGLTVAGYVSPGAGVEPSIQQRERLRRTIDDLAVPALYTERGSMNRTPVLQQVGKEAGVRVCELYSDSLDADAPSYSQMMLANAQAIIDCSTAR
;
A
#
# COMPACT_ATOMS: atom_id res chain seq x y z
N MET A 1 20.39 95.10 -46.80
CA MET A 1 20.22 95.01 -48.27
C MET A 1 20.96 93.78 -48.76
N PRO A 2 20.43 92.95 -49.68
CA PRO A 2 19.08 92.41 -49.76
C PRO A 2 19.04 90.87 -49.97
N ALA A 3 17.87 90.30 -49.63
CA ALA A 3 17.13 89.19 -50.25
C ALA A 3 17.85 88.06 -51.01
N VAL A 4 17.62 86.83 -50.55
CA VAL A 4 17.57 85.62 -51.41
C VAL A 4 16.12 85.13 -51.43
N PRO A 5 15.43 85.06 -52.58
CA PRO A 5 14.20 84.30 -52.70
C PRO A 5 14.46 82.94 -53.36
N ARG A 6 13.94 81.91 -52.69
CA ARG A 6 13.69 80.56 -53.21
C ARG A 6 12.50 80.58 -54.19
N ASN A 7 12.62 79.80 -55.25
CA ASN A 7 11.57 79.46 -56.23
C ASN A 7 11.99 78.07 -56.77
N GLN A 8 11.21 77.01 -56.94
CA GLN A 8 9.76 76.77 -56.95
C GLN A 8 9.54 75.27 -56.62
N LEU A 9 8.43 74.95 -55.94
CA LEU A 9 7.66 73.70 -56.08
C LEU A 9 6.48 74.04 -57.03
N PRO A 10 5.71 73.11 -57.66
CA PRO A 10 5.35 71.76 -57.17
C PRO A 10 5.10 70.68 -58.26
N ARG A 11 4.83 69.43 -57.83
CA ARG A 11 3.62 68.62 -58.16
C ARG A 11 3.78 67.17 -57.73
N CYS A 12 2.89 66.73 -56.85
CA CYS A 12 2.63 65.33 -56.52
C CYS A 12 1.86 64.62 -57.64
N VAL A 13 2.00 63.29 -57.74
CA VAL A 13 0.92 62.26 -57.70
C VAL A 13 1.58 60.87 -57.92
N PRO A 14 1.06 59.78 -57.30
CA PRO A 14 1.82 58.61 -56.86
C PRO A 14 1.59 57.37 -57.73
N LEU A 15 2.41 56.33 -57.59
CA LEU A 15 2.02 54.96 -57.99
C LEU A 15 2.73 53.88 -57.17
N LEU A 16 1.93 52.88 -56.81
CA LEU A 16 2.17 51.71 -55.96
C LEU A 16 3.47 50.95 -56.29
N LEU A 17 4.25 50.64 -55.25
CA LEU A 17 5.24 49.56 -55.29
C LEU A 17 4.67 48.34 -54.57
N THR A 18 4.34 47.31 -55.33
CA THR A 18 4.00 45.96 -54.85
C THR A 18 5.30 45.29 -54.39
N ALA A 19 5.59 45.31 -53.09
CA ALA A 19 6.69 44.54 -52.52
C ALA A 19 6.18 43.13 -52.19
N LEU A 20 6.65 42.14 -52.96
CA LEU A 20 6.55 40.72 -52.62
C LEU A 20 7.37 40.49 -51.34
N LEU A 21 6.69 40.41 -50.19
CA LEU A 21 7.26 39.85 -48.96
C LEU A 21 7.24 38.34 -49.09
N ALA A 22 8.39 37.75 -49.40
CA ALA A 22 8.62 36.32 -49.16
C ALA A 22 8.60 36.10 -47.64
N LEU A 23 7.46 35.62 -47.13
CA LEU A 23 7.38 35.00 -45.81
C LEU A 23 8.11 33.66 -45.87
N THR A 24 9.43 33.67 -45.64
CA THR A 24 10.11 32.49 -45.10
C THR A 24 9.66 32.35 -43.65
N GLY A 25 8.53 31.69 -43.44
CA GLY A 25 8.12 31.21 -42.13
C GLY A 25 9.17 30.21 -41.67
N CYS A 26 10.08 30.65 -40.80
CA CYS A 26 10.77 29.74 -39.91
C CYS A 26 9.71 29.20 -38.95
N GLY A 27 9.02 28.15 -39.38
CA GLY A 27 8.42 27.20 -38.45
C GLY A 27 9.57 26.58 -37.68
N GLY A 28 9.99 27.25 -36.61
CA GLY A 28 10.73 26.61 -35.55
C GLY A 28 9.78 25.62 -34.91
N THR A 29 9.67 24.42 -35.49
CA THR A 29 9.59 23.22 -34.67
C THR A 29 10.73 23.39 -33.68
N GLY A 30 10.40 23.67 -32.41
CA GLY A 30 11.39 23.61 -31.37
C GLY A 30 12.03 22.25 -31.48
N GLU A 31 13.26 22.20 -31.98
CA GLU A 31 14.12 21.05 -31.74
C GLU A 31 14.10 20.89 -30.22
N ARG A 32 13.47 19.82 -29.72
CA ARG A 32 13.80 19.29 -28.40
C ARG A 32 15.32 19.14 -28.45
N GLY A 33 16.04 20.09 -27.84
CA GLY A 33 17.48 20.04 -27.72
C GLY A 33 17.86 18.68 -27.12
N GLN A 34 19.08 18.24 -27.40
CA GLN A 34 19.64 16.97 -26.94
C GLN A 34 19.57 16.79 -25.41
N GLU A 35 18.40 16.49 -24.87
CA GLU A 35 18.20 16.07 -23.49
C GLU A 35 17.38 14.79 -23.57
N GLY A 36 17.95 13.68 -23.07
CA GLY A 36 17.38 12.35 -23.13
C GLY A 36 15.98 12.28 -22.51
N LEU A 37 15.32 11.14 -22.73
CA LEU A 37 13.97 10.87 -22.26
C LEU A 37 13.83 11.15 -20.75
N GLN A 38 12.78 11.85 -20.32
CA GLN A 38 12.57 12.13 -18.91
C GLN A 38 11.72 11.01 -18.28
N VAL A 39 12.28 10.28 -17.33
CA VAL A 39 11.61 9.17 -16.65
C VAL A 39 11.45 9.51 -15.18
N VAL A 40 10.24 9.36 -14.67
CA VAL A 40 9.99 9.34 -13.22
C VAL A 40 9.66 7.92 -12.79
N ALA A 41 10.21 7.51 -11.66
CA ALA A 41 9.88 6.25 -11.00
C ALA A 41 9.40 6.56 -9.57
N SER A 42 8.38 5.85 -9.09
CA SER A 42 7.82 6.13 -7.78
C SER A 42 8.82 5.85 -6.65
N THR A 43 9.54 4.73 -6.70
CA THR A 43 10.47 4.31 -5.64
C THR A 43 11.93 4.28 -6.13
N PRO A 44 12.92 4.36 -5.21
CA PRO A 44 14.34 4.28 -5.59
C PRO A 44 14.72 2.95 -6.25
N ILE A 45 14.05 1.86 -5.88
CA ILE A 45 14.31 0.52 -6.43
C ILE A 45 13.89 0.46 -7.91
N VAL A 46 12.68 0.94 -8.23
CA VAL A 46 12.22 1.02 -9.62
C VAL A 46 13.07 2.02 -10.42
N ALA A 47 13.48 3.13 -9.80
CA ALA A 47 14.36 4.11 -10.42
C ALA A 47 15.74 3.54 -10.77
N ASP A 48 16.33 2.70 -9.91
CA ASP A 48 17.61 2.03 -10.15
C ASP A 48 17.51 1.08 -11.35
N LEU A 49 16.50 0.19 -11.36
CA LEU A 49 16.26 -0.71 -12.50
C LEU A 49 16.05 0.08 -13.80
N ALA A 50 15.24 1.14 -13.76
CA ALA A 50 15.00 2.00 -14.92
C ALA A 50 16.26 2.74 -15.38
N SER A 51 17.09 3.22 -14.46
CA SER A 51 18.37 3.86 -14.78
C SER A 51 19.33 2.89 -15.47
N ALA A 52 19.44 1.67 -14.95
CA ALA A 52 20.27 0.62 -15.51
C ALA A 52 19.84 0.24 -16.93
N VAL A 53 18.53 0.13 -17.20
CA VAL A 53 18.02 -0.12 -18.55
C VAL A 53 18.24 1.09 -19.48
N ALA A 54 17.95 2.29 -19.00
CA ALA A 54 17.99 3.50 -19.83
C ALA A 54 19.41 3.90 -20.25
N GLY A 55 20.40 3.76 -19.35
CA GLY A 55 21.73 4.32 -19.52
C GLY A 55 21.69 5.83 -19.79
N ASP A 56 22.61 6.33 -20.62
CA ASP A 56 22.71 7.77 -20.92
C ASP A 56 21.58 8.33 -21.82
N ARG A 57 20.61 7.49 -22.22
CA ARG A 57 19.51 7.90 -23.11
C ARG A 57 18.32 8.50 -22.37
N ALA A 58 18.22 8.29 -21.05
CA ALA A 58 17.16 8.86 -20.25
C ALA A 58 17.72 9.44 -18.94
N GLN A 59 17.06 10.48 -18.44
CA GLN A 59 17.25 10.94 -17.08
C GLN A 59 16.14 10.33 -16.24
N VAL A 60 16.53 9.50 -15.27
CA VAL A 60 15.59 8.83 -14.38
C VAL A 60 15.65 9.48 -13.00
N SER A 61 14.51 9.88 -12.46
CA SER A 61 14.39 10.38 -11.10
C SER A 61 13.41 9.56 -10.28
N SER A 62 13.68 9.42 -8.98
CA SER A 62 12.73 8.83 -8.05
C SER A 62 11.89 9.90 -7.36
N LEU A 63 10.58 9.69 -7.26
CA LEU A 63 9.67 10.57 -6.55
C LEU A 63 9.84 10.40 -5.03
N VAL A 64 9.81 9.17 -4.53
CA VAL A 64 10.11 8.86 -3.12
C VAL A 64 11.63 8.93 -2.92
N PRO A 65 12.15 9.79 -2.02
CA PRO A 65 13.59 9.87 -1.79
C PRO A 65 14.17 8.58 -1.20
N SER A 66 15.46 8.33 -1.44
CA SER A 66 16.24 7.27 -0.79
C SER A 66 16.10 7.31 0.75
N GLY A 67 15.86 6.16 1.35
CA GLY A 67 15.63 5.98 2.79
C GLY A 67 14.24 6.41 3.29
N VAL A 68 13.33 6.82 2.41
CA VAL A 68 11.96 7.19 2.76
C VAL A 68 11.01 6.04 2.44
N ASP A 69 10.06 5.82 3.35
CA ASP A 69 9.01 4.80 3.24
C ASP A 69 7.96 5.21 2.18
N PRO A 70 7.76 4.40 1.11
CA PRO A 70 6.81 4.70 0.05
C PRO A 70 5.34 4.59 0.49
N HIS A 71 5.04 3.77 1.51
CA HIS A 71 3.67 3.55 2.01
C HIS A 71 3.11 4.80 2.69
N THR A 72 3.99 5.65 3.23
CA THR A 72 3.62 6.85 3.99
C THR A 72 3.96 8.15 3.28
N TYR A 73 4.57 8.09 2.09
CA TYR A 73 5.08 9.27 1.41
C TYR A 73 3.99 10.18 0.83
N GLU A 74 4.12 11.48 1.09
CA GLU A 74 3.30 12.51 0.46
C GLU A 74 4.08 13.29 -0.61
N PRO A 75 3.55 13.40 -1.85
CA PRO A 75 4.21 14.15 -2.92
C PRO A 75 4.40 15.64 -2.61
N SER A 76 5.56 16.14 -2.97
CA SER A 76 5.96 17.55 -2.91
C SER A 76 5.65 18.31 -4.22
N LEU A 77 5.78 19.64 -4.20
CA LEU A 77 5.69 20.47 -5.41
C LEU A 77 6.77 20.15 -6.44
N ARG A 78 7.92 19.63 -5.99
CA ARG A 78 8.98 19.18 -6.90
C ARG A 78 8.53 17.94 -7.65
N ASP A 79 7.89 17.00 -6.98
CA ASP A 79 7.44 15.75 -7.60
C ASP A 79 6.36 16.02 -8.64
N ILE A 80 5.42 16.93 -8.34
CA ILE A 80 4.42 17.40 -9.32
C ILE A 80 5.11 17.99 -10.57
N ARG A 81 6.15 18.80 -10.38
CA ARG A 81 6.93 19.37 -11.48
C ARG A 81 7.65 18.28 -12.28
N ASP A 82 8.32 17.36 -11.59
CA ASP A 82 9.12 16.32 -12.23
C ASP A 82 8.21 15.38 -13.05
N VAL A 83 7.00 15.05 -12.54
CA VAL A 83 5.94 14.36 -13.28
C VAL A 83 5.47 15.16 -14.50
N ALA A 84 5.23 16.46 -14.36
CA ALA A 84 4.74 17.32 -15.45
C ALA A 84 5.72 17.49 -16.62
N TYR A 85 6.99 17.12 -16.44
CA TYR A 85 8.01 17.11 -17.49
C TYR A 85 8.41 15.69 -17.93
N ALA A 86 7.81 14.64 -17.36
CA ALA A 86 8.15 13.26 -17.70
C ALA A 86 7.56 12.84 -19.06
N ASP A 87 8.32 12.04 -19.81
CA ASP A 87 7.84 11.31 -20.98
C ASP A 87 7.35 9.90 -20.58
N VAL A 88 7.87 9.33 -19.49
CA VAL A 88 7.48 8.01 -18.95
C VAL A 88 7.43 8.05 -17.42
N ALA A 89 6.40 7.43 -16.84
CA ALA A 89 6.30 7.17 -15.40
C ALA A 89 6.19 5.68 -15.10
N PHE A 90 6.99 5.22 -14.13
CA PHE A 90 6.88 3.88 -13.54
C PHE A 90 6.41 3.99 -12.09
N THR A 91 5.25 3.45 -11.78
CA THR A 91 4.84 3.16 -10.39
C THR A 91 5.08 1.69 -10.09
N ASN A 92 5.19 1.30 -8.84
CA ASN A 92 5.15 -0.10 -8.44
C ASN A 92 3.75 -0.66 -8.67
N GLY A 93 2.70 0.04 -8.20
CA GLY A 93 1.34 -0.50 -8.20
C GLY A 93 1.10 -1.45 -7.03
N LEU A 94 0.00 -2.21 -7.10
CA LEU A 94 -0.45 -3.12 -6.02
C LEU A 94 -0.65 -2.42 -4.67
N LEU A 95 -1.04 -1.13 -4.72
CA LEU A 95 -1.24 -0.27 -3.56
C LEU A 95 0.00 -0.05 -2.68
N LEU A 96 1.21 -0.22 -3.23
CA LEU A 96 2.43 0.19 -2.53
C LEU A 96 2.42 1.68 -2.21
N GLU A 97 2.20 2.50 -3.24
CA GLU A 97 2.20 3.94 -3.09
C GLU A 97 0.87 4.43 -2.55
N GLN A 98 0.91 5.49 -1.75
CA GLN A 98 -0.31 6.19 -1.40
C GLN A 98 -1.05 6.65 -2.65
N GLN A 99 -2.38 6.54 -2.58
CA GLN A 99 -3.30 7.01 -3.61
C GLN A 99 -3.08 8.49 -4.00
N LYS A 100 -2.57 9.31 -3.08
CA LYS A 100 -2.20 10.70 -3.37
C LYS A 100 -1.03 10.81 -4.36
N LEU A 101 -0.04 9.93 -4.26
CA LEU A 101 1.08 9.85 -5.19
C LEU A 101 0.60 9.36 -6.56
N VAL A 102 -0.17 8.28 -6.59
CA VAL A 102 -0.72 7.74 -7.86
C VAL A 102 -1.55 8.81 -8.59
N ARG A 103 -2.47 9.48 -7.88
CA ARG A 103 -3.22 10.62 -8.45
C ARG A 103 -2.33 11.78 -8.92
N THR A 104 -1.23 12.04 -8.21
CA THR A 104 -0.28 13.08 -8.61
C THR A 104 0.38 12.73 -9.93
N VAL A 105 0.78 11.48 -10.11
CA VAL A 105 1.30 10.97 -11.39
C VAL A 105 0.24 11.11 -12.49
N ASP A 106 -0.96 10.55 -12.25
CA ASP A 106 -2.02 10.46 -13.27
C ASP A 106 -2.55 11.82 -13.72
N ALA A 107 -2.70 12.76 -12.80
CA ALA A 107 -3.26 14.06 -13.10
C ALA A 107 -2.27 15.06 -13.73
N ASN A 108 -0.96 14.82 -13.61
CA ASN A 108 0.06 15.77 -14.04
C ASN A 108 0.93 15.26 -15.19
N LEU A 109 0.87 13.97 -15.54
CA LEU A 109 1.58 13.44 -16.70
C LEU A 109 1.13 14.13 -17.99
N PRO A 110 2.07 14.51 -18.87
CA PRO A 110 1.73 15.06 -20.18
C PRO A 110 0.91 14.10 -21.04
N GLU A 111 0.03 14.66 -21.89
CA GLU A 111 -0.70 13.87 -22.88
C GLU A 111 0.28 13.13 -23.80
N GLY A 112 0.11 11.80 -23.92
CA GLY A 112 0.98 10.93 -24.70
C GLY A 112 2.20 10.38 -23.94
N ALA A 113 2.42 10.78 -22.68
CA ALA A 113 3.38 10.11 -21.81
C ALA A 113 2.90 8.70 -21.45
N LEU A 114 3.83 7.75 -21.29
CA LEU A 114 3.48 6.40 -20.86
C LEU A 114 3.48 6.30 -19.33
N SER A 115 2.49 5.63 -18.76
CA SER A 115 2.46 5.31 -17.33
C SER A 115 2.23 3.83 -17.12
N VAL A 116 3.08 3.19 -16.32
CA VAL A 116 3.05 1.75 -16.09
C VAL A 116 3.16 1.45 -14.60
N ALA A 117 2.24 0.61 -14.10
CA ALA A 117 2.35 -0.01 -12.79
C ALA A 117 3.15 -1.32 -12.92
N VAL A 118 4.42 -1.28 -12.56
CA VAL A 118 5.41 -2.33 -12.83
C VAL A 118 4.94 -3.69 -12.29
N ALA A 119 4.52 -3.74 -11.02
CA ALA A 119 4.17 -4.98 -10.35
C ALA A 119 2.87 -5.61 -10.86
N GLU A 120 1.96 -4.81 -11.44
CA GLU A 120 0.72 -5.32 -12.02
C GLU A 120 0.95 -6.02 -13.37
N GLU A 121 2.09 -5.78 -14.01
CA GLU A 121 2.39 -6.25 -15.37
C GLU A 121 3.50 -7.32 -15.44
N ILE A 122 4.19 -7.62 -14.33
CA ILE A 122 5.37 -8.50 -14.37
C ILE A 122 5.07 -9.96 -14.73
N GLU A 123 3.86 -10.47 -14.53
CA GLU A 123 3.52 -11.88 -14.84
C GLU A 123 3.70 -12.19 -16.33
N SER A 124 3.40 -11.21 -17.21
CA SER A 124 3.62 -11.31 -18.66
C SER A 124 5.10 -11.45 -19.05
N TYR A 125 6.00 -11.11 -18.13
CA TYR A 125 7.46 -11.17 -18.28
C TYR A 125 8.08 -12.30 -17.45
N GLY A 126 7.26 -13.22 -16.93
CA GLY A 126 7.70 -14.36 -16.11
C GLY A 126 7.87 -14.06 -14.63
N GLY A 127 7.42 -12.89 -14.16
CA GLY A 127 7.27 -12.59 -12.75
C GLY A 127 6.18 -13.44 -12.09
N SER A 128 6.15 -13.44 -10.76
CA SER A 128 5.14 -14.15 -9.97
C SER A 128 4.64 -13.25 -8.85
N LEU A 129 3.34 -13.29 -8.61
CA LEU A 129 2.65 -12.52 -7.58
C LEU A 129 2.22 -13.42 -6.43
N ILE A 130 2.43 -12.97 -5.20
CA ILE A 130 2.04 -13.68 -3.98
C ILE A 130 0.82 -12.97 -3.38
N PRO A 131 -0.33 -13.66 -3.21
CA PRO A 131 -1.47 -13.08 -2.53
C PRO A 131 -1.16 -12.85 -1.05
N ILE A 132 -1.73 -11.79 -0.48
CA ILE A 132 -1.64 -11.56 0.96
C ILE A 132 -2.59 -12.54 1.65
N VAL A 133 -2.01 -13.62 2.17
CA VAL A 133 -2.67 -14.51 3.14
C VAL A 133 -2.39 -13.98 4.54
N GLU A 134 -3.39 -13.48 5.24
CA GLU A 134 -3.25 -12.90 6.59
C GLU A 134 -3.51 -13.95 7.66
N ASP A 135 -2.76 -15.05 7.58
CA ASP A 135 -2.93 -16.13 8.53
C ASP A 135 -1.93 -15.99 9.68
N ALA A 136 -2.35 -15.24 10.68
CA ALA A 136 -1.70 -15.24 11.97
C ALA A 136 -2.65 -15.90 12.95
N SER A 137 -2.21 -16.97 13.62
CA SER A 137 -2.91 -17.68 14.69
C SER A 137 -3.30 -16.71 15.85
N LEU A 138 -4.36 -15.95 15.64
CA LEU A 138 -4.80 -14.85 16.48
C LEU A 138 -5.80 -15.40 17.48
N ASP A 139 -5.52 -15.19 18.76
CA ASP A 139 -6.41 -15.61 19.86
C ASP A 139 -7.76 -14.87 19.84
N SER A 140 -8.01 -13.89 18.97
CA SER A 140 -9.30 -13.21 18.76
C SER A 140 -9.42 -12.77 17.30
N ILE A 141 -10.64 -12.53 16.82
CA ILE A 141 -10.84 -12.00 15.46
C ILE A 141 -10.08 -10.70 15.24
N TRP A 142 -9.45 -10.64 14.07
CA TRP A 142 -8.96 -9.42 13.49
C TRP A 142 -9.88 -9.01 12.34
N LEU A 143 -10.61 -7.91 12.54
CA LEU A 143 -11.71 -7.51 11.68
C LEU A 143 -11.36 -6.27 10.83
N GLY A 144 -11.46 -6.41 9.51
CA GLY A 144 -11.25 -5.35 8.54
C GLY A 144 -12.44 -5.06 7.63
N LEU A 145 -12.19 -4.20 6.65
CA LEU A 145 -13.04 -3.90 5.51
C LEU A 145 -12.28 -4.28 4.24
N ARG A 146 -12.96 -4.85 3.24
CA ARG A 146 -12.36 -5.24 1.95
C ARG A 146 -13.25 -4.86 0.78
N THR A 147 -12.66 -4.57 -0.37
CA THR A 147 -13.34 -4.44 -1.65
C THR A 147 -12.93 -5.58 -2.58
N SER A 148 -13.88 -6.16 -3.30
CA SER A 148 -13.63 -7.25 -4.25
C SER A 148 -14.63 -7.22 -5.41
N GLY A 149 -14.54 -8.17 -6.34
CA GLY A 149 -15.49 -8.26 -7.46
C GLY A 149 -15.21 -7.25 -8.58
N VAL A 150 -13.98 -6.78 -8.71
CA VAL A 150 -13.56 -5.93 -9.83
C VAL A 150 -13.09 -6.83 -10.98
N PRO A 151 -13.66 -6.71 -12.19
CA PRO A 151 -13.25 -7.54 -13.33
C PRO A 151 -11.78 -7.29 -13.70
N ARG A 152 -11.04 -8.37 -14.04
CA ARG A 152 -9.59 -8.31 -14.30
C ARG A 152 -9.18 -7.37 -15.43
N ASP A 153 -10.01 -7.24 -16.46
CA ASP A 153 -9.72 -6.43 -17.66
C ASP A 153 -10.42 -5.06 -17.62
N ALA A 154 -10.96 -4.65 -16.46
CA ALA A 154 -11.71 -3.40 -16.35
C ALA A 154 -10.76 -2.20 -16.19
N ASP A 155 -10.75 -1.32 -17.19
CA ASP A 155 -10.08 -0.01 -17.12
C ASP A 155 -10.96 1.00 -16.38
N LEU A 156 -10.90 0.99 -15.05
CA LEU A 156 -11.75 1.82 -14.17
C LEU A 156 -11.02 3.05 -13.60
N GLY A 157 -9.78 3.30 -14.02
CA GLY A 157 -8.92 4.33 -13.45
C GLY A 157 -8.32 3.92 -12.09
N ARG A 158 -7.06 4.29 -11.86
CA ARG A 158 -6.30 3.91 -10.65
C ARG A 158 -6.71 4.66 -9.38
N ASP A 159 -7.53 5.69 -9.51
CA ASP A 159 -8.00 6.56 -8.43
C ASP A 159 -9.45 6.29 -8.00
N ALA A 160 -10.09 5.31 -8.63
CA ALA A 160 -11.38 4.78 -8.23
C ALA A 160 -11.36 4.26 -6.78
N SER A 161 -12.46 4.46 -6.07
CA SER A 161 -12.59 4.07 -4.67
C SER A 161 -13.99 3.57 -4.33
N VAL A 162 -14.08 2.78 -3.28
CA VAL A 162 -15.30 2.29 -2.65
C VAL A 162 -15.45 2.99 -1.31
N THR A 163 -16.53 3.73 -1.14
CA THR A 163 -16.88 4.35 0.14
C THR A 163 -17.83 3.44 0.91
N PHE A 164 -17.39 2.96 2.07
CA PHE A 164 -18.20 2.29 3.07
C PHE A 164 -18.91 3.32 3.93
N ARG A 165 -20.19 3.11 4.21
CA ARG A 165 -20.98 3.92 5.14
C ARG A 165 -21.64 3.06 6.20
N ALA A 166 -21.49 3.47 7.45
CA ALA A 166 -22.26 2.93 8.56
C ALA A 166 -23.57 3.69 8.71
N THR A 167 -24.68 3.06 8.35
CA THR A 167 -26.00 3.71 8.26
C THR A 167 -26.82 3.57 9.53
N ALA A 168 -26.62 2.50 10.30
CA ALA A 168 -27.31 2.27 11.56
C ALA A 168 -26.51 1.35 12.49
N ALA A 169 -26.69 1.49 13.81
CA ALA A 169 -26.13 0.57 14.79
C ALA A 169 -27.04 0.44 16.01
N SER A 170 -27.01 -0.72 16.66
CA SER A 170 -27.75 -1.00 17.89
C SER A 170 -26.88 -1.78 18.87
N GLY A 171 -27.11 -1.58 20.16
CA GLY A 171 -26.43 -2.31 21.22
C GLY A 171 -26.59 -1.67 22.60
N PRO A 172 -26.13 -2.35 23.66
CA PRO A 172 -26.22 -1.89 25.05
C PRO A 172 -25.27 -0.73 25.40
N GLY A 173 -24.33 -0.42 24.52
CA GLY A 173 -23.38 0.68 24.68
C GLY A 173 -23.00 1.27 23.32
N GLN A 174 -21.89 1.99 23.29
CA GLN A 174 -21.34 2.56 22.07
C GLN A 174 -20.57 1.49 21.30
N LEU A 175 -20.76 1.44 19.98
CA LEU A 175 -19.93 0.74 19.02
C LEU A 175 -19.15 1.80 18.23
N ALA A 176 -17.85 1.62 18.12
CA ALA A 176 -17.04 2.44 17.23
C ALA A 176 -16.03 1.60 16.45
N ALA A 177 -15.89 1.90 15.16
CA ALA A 177 -14.81 1.42 14.30
C ALA A 177 -13.90 2.60 13.98
N PHE A 178 -12.59 2.44 14.12
CA PHE A 178 -11.64 3.53 13.89
C PHE A 178 -10.25 3.03 13.52
N ILE A 179 -9.50 3.88 12.83
CA ILE A 179 -8.10 3.68 12.53
C ILE A 179 -7.29 4.55 13.48
N THR A 180 -6.38 3.93 14.23
CA THR A 180 -5.36 4.70 14.96
C THR A 180 -4.18 4.91 14.03
N GLY A 181 -3.92 6.15 13.63
CA GLY A 181 -2.78 6.57 12.84
C GLY A 181 -1.44 6.35 13.56
N THR A 182 -0.36 6.41 12.80
CA THR A 182 1.02 6.15 13.25
C THR A 182 1.43 6.98 14.47
N PHE A 183 0.98 8.23 14.54
CA PHE A 183 1.28 9.15 15.65
C PHE A 183 0.17 9.20 16.71
N GLY A 184 -0.73 8.21 16.72
CA GLY A 184 -1.81 8.08 17.70
C GLY A 184 -3.05 8.94 17.41
N SER A 185 -3.14 9.60 16.24
CA SER A 185 -4.38 10.25 15.79
C SER A 185 -5.45 9.21 15.52
N VAL A 186 -6.71 9.47 15.87
CA VAL A 186 -7.80 8.53 15.61
C VAL A 186 -8.68 9.07 14.48
N GLU A 187 -8.79 8.30 13.40
CA GLU A 187 -9.76 8.50 12.32
C GLU A 187 -10.96 7.59 12.58
N LYS A 188 -12.13 8.17 12.83
CA LYS A 188 -13.35 7.41 13.10
C LYS A 188 -13.98 6.97 11.78
N VAL A 189 -14.19 5.67 11.62
CA VAL A 189 -14.87 5.05 10.47
C VAL A 189 -16.35 4.88 10.76
N ALA A 190 -16.70 4.47 11.98
CA ALA A 190 -18.07 4.43 12.48
C ALA A 190 -18.08 4.78 13.97
N ASP A 191 -19.07 5.53 14.42
CA ASP A 191 -19.22 5.92 15.83
C ASP A 191 -20.70 6.08 16.20
N SER A 192 -21.26 5.06 16.86
CA SER A 192 -22.67 5.07 17.29
C SER A 192 -22.95 6.05 18.44
N GLY A 193 -21.92 6.71 19.00
CA GLY A 193 -22.03 7.68 20.07
C GLY A 193 -22.00 9.14 19.61
N ALA A 194 -21.73 9.40 18.33
CA ALA A 194 -21.46 10.75 17.81
C ALA A 194 -22.64 11.74 17.94
N ASP A 195 -23.89 11.25 17.95
CA ASP A 195 -25.10 12.09 17.92
C ASP A 195 -26.07 11.87 19.11
N GLY A 196 -25.62 11.26 20.21
CA GLY A 196 -26.42 11.18 21.44
C GLY A 196 -27.58 10.17 21.43
N GLY A 197 -27.58 9.16 20.56
CA GLY A 197 -28.53 8.05 20.59
C GLY A 197 -28.45 7.14 19.36
N THR A 198 -29.00 5.92 19.47
CA THR A 198 -28.94 4.76 18.55
C THR A 198 -29.58 4.96 17.16
N HIS A 199 -29.77 6.20 16.70
CA HIS A 199 -30.50 6.52 15.46
C HIS A 199 -29.90 7.74 14.76
N ALA A 200 -28.60 7.73 14.47
CA ALA A 200 -28.00 8.67 13.54
C ALA A 200 -28.05 8.08 12.12
N GLU A 201 -28.49 8.88 11.15
CA GLU A 201 -28.65 8.51 9.73
C GLU A 201 -27.30 8.36 9.00
N ASN A 202 -26.18 8.68 9.66
CA ASN A 202 -24.82 8.43 9.19
C ASN A 202 -23.87 8.36 10.40
N LEU A 203 -23.37 7.18 10.72
CA LEU A 203 -22.45 6.94 11.85
C LEU A 203 -20.98 7.18 11.48
N GLY A 204 -20.69 7.43 10.21
CA GLY A 204 -19.36 7.61 9.66
C GLY A 204 -19.21 6.92 8.31
N GLU A 205 -18.21 7.37 7.55
CA GLU A 205 -17.83 6.78 6.28
C GLU A 205 -16.31 6.69 6.15
N THR A 206 -15.85 5.73 5.35
CA THR A 206 -14.44 5.61 4.96
C THR A 206 -14.34 5.10 3.54
N SER A 207 -13.25 5.43 2.86
CA SER A 207 -13.02 4.99 1.48
C SER A 207 -11.80 4.10 1.39
N LEU A 208 -11.95 3.01 0.64
CA LEU A 208 -10.91 2.09 0.22
C LEU A 208 -10.72 2.17 -1.30
N PRO A 209 -9.51 1.97 -1.84
CA PRO A 209 -9.32 1.70 -3.26
C PRO A 209 -10.08 0.45 -3.71
N LEU A 210 -10.17 0.28 -5.03
CA LEU A 210 -10.60 -0.99 -5.64
C LEU A 210 -9.61 -2.12 -5.29
N GLN A 211 -10.12 -3.35 -5.09
CA GLN A 211 -9.35 -4.55 -4.74
C GLN A 211 -8.43 -4.39 -3.51
N ALA A 212 -8.93 -3.68 -2.50
CA ALA A 212 -8.16 -3.29 -1.34
C ALA A 212 -8.84 -3.73 -0.04
N HIS A 213 -8.05 -3.94 0.99
CA HIS A 213 -8.58 -4.11 2.35
C HIS A 213 -7.80 -3.27 3.36
N THR A 214 -8.45 -2.96 4.48
CA THR A 214 -7.85 -2.29 5.62
C THR A 214 -8.38 -2.90 6.90
N HIS A 215 -7.54 -2.99 7.92
CA HIS A 215 -8.04 -3.35 9.24
C HIS A 215 -8.36 -2.15 10.09
N LEU A 216 -9.32 -2.35 10.98
CA LEU A 216 -9.84 -1.33 11.88
C LEU A 216 -9.70 -1.81 13.32
N SER A 217 -9.68 -0.84 14.23
CA SER A 217 -9.97 -1.10 15.64
C SER A 217 -11.47 -1.04 15.86
N TRP A 218 -12.03 -2.03 16.57
CA TRP A 218 -13.45 -2.08 16.92
C TRP A 218 -13.61 -2.04 18.44
N ALA A 219 -14.28 -1.01 18.94
CA ALA A 219 -14.50 -0.78 20.36
C ALA A 219 -15.98 -0.87 20.73
N TYR A 220 -16.24 -1.50 21.87
CA TYR A 220 -17.57 -1.64 22.45
C TYR A 220 -17.52 -1.30 23.94
N THR A 221 -18.34 -0.35 24.38
CA THR A 221 -18.25 0.18 25.75
C THR A 221 -19.01 -0.64 26.79
N GLN A 222 -19.85 -1.60 26.38
CA GLN A 222 -20.61 -2.49 27.26
C GLN A 222 -20.68 -3.91 26.68
N PRO A 223 -20.82 -4.96 27.51
CA PRO A 223 -21.10 -6.30 27.02
C PRO A 223 -22.56 -6.43 26.55
N GLY A 224 -22.77 -7.22 25.50
CA GLY A 224 -24.06 -7.66 25.00
C GLY A 224 -24.07 -7.82 23.49
N ILE A 225 -25.26 -7.75 22.90
CA ILE A 225 -25.47 -7.98 21.47
C ILE A 225 -25.49 -6.66 20.73
N TYR A 226 -24.70 -6.58 19.66
CA TYR A 226 -24.64 -5.41 18.80
C TYR A 226 -24.98 -5.77 17.36
N SER A 227 -25.46 -4.77 16.63
CA SER A 227 -25.61 -4.83 15.18
C SER A 227 -25.08 -3.55 14.53
N LEU A 228 -24.51 -3.67 13.35
CA LEU A 228 -24.07 -2.55 12.51
C LEU A 228 -24.58 -2.76 11.08
N GLU A 229 -25.24 -1.77 10.51
CA GLU A 229 -25.62 -1.76 9.10
C GLU A 229 -24.56 -1.03 8.28
N LEU A 230 -24.08 -1.69 7.24
CA LEU A 230 -23.07 -1.17 6.31
C LEU A 230 -23.59 -1.23 4.87
N GLU A 231 -23.33 -0.17 4.12
CA GLU A 231 -23.43 -0.12 2.66
C GLU A 231 -22.11 0.31 2.05
N ALA A 232 -21.92 0.08 0.75
CA ALA A 232 -20.72 0.52 0.05
C ALA A 232 -21.00 0.99 -1.39
N GLN A 233 -20.29 2.01 -1.86
CA GLN A 233 -20.51 2.61 -3.17
C GLN A 233 -19.19 2.83 -3.91
N ALA A 234 -19.06 2.29 -5.12
CA ALA A 234 -17.87 2.43 -5.94
C ALA A 234 -17.98 3.63 -6.89
N ARG A 235 -17.00 4.53 -6.87
CA ARG A 235 -16.99 5.78 -7.64
C ARG A 235 -15.60 6.04 -8.23
N SER A 236 -15.56 6.65 -9.41
CA SER A 236 -14.36 7.30 -9.95
C SER A 236 -13.99 8.55 -9.13
N ALA A 237 -12.81 9.14 -9.36
CA ALA A 237 -12.39 10.34 -8.64
C ALA A 237 -13.26 11.59 -8.88
N ASP A 238 -13.95 11.69 -10.02
CA ASP A 238 -14.92 12.75 -10.31
C ASP A 238 -16.34 12.44 -9.77
N GLY A 239 -16.50 11.30 -9.09
CA GLY A 239 -17.73 10.89 -8.43
C GLY A 239 -18.73 10.16 -9.34
N ALA A 240 -18.34 9.79 -10.57
CA ALA A 240 -19.18 8.99 -11.45
C ALA A 240 -19.28 7.53 -11.00
N ALA A 241 -20.38 6.87 -11.36
CA ALA A 241 -20.52 5.43 -11.19
C ALA A 241 -19.57 4.70 -12.15
N LEU A 242 -19.04 3.56 -11.72
CA LEU A 242 -18.10 2.75 -12.48
C LEU A 242 -18.86 1.65 -13.23
N ASP A 243 -18.68 1.57 -14.55
CA ASP A 243 -19.33 0.58 -15.39
C ASP A 243 -18.93 -0.85 -14.99
N GLY A 244 -19.93 -1.73 -14.89
CA GLY A 244 -19.72 -3.13 -14.51
C GLY A 244 -19.61 -3.37 -13.00
N LEU A 245 -19.67 -2.33 -12.17
CA LEU A 245 -19.74 -2.44 -10.71
C LEU A 245 -21.13 -2.09 -10.17
N THR A 246 -21.51 -2.74 -9.07
CA THR A 246 -22.81 -2.60 -8.39
C THR A 246 -22.60 -2.09 -6.97
N ASP A 247 -23.36 -1.06 -6.59
CA ASP A 247 -23.38 -0.57 -5.21
C ASP A 247 -23.87 -1.66 -4.25
N VAL A 248 -23.17 -1.80 -3.12
CA VAL A 248 -23.48 -2.77 -2.08
C VAL A 248 -24.62 -2.25 -1.22
N ARG A 249 -25.67 -3.07 -1.09
CA ARG A 249 -26.87 -2.72 -0.33
C ARG A 249 -26.62 -2.69 1.17
N PRO A 250 -27.35 -1.87 1.94
CA PRO A 250 -27.33 -1.91 3.39
C PRO A 250 -27.51 -3.35 3.92
N THR A 251 -26.52 -3.82 4.67
CA THR A 251 -26.47 -5.18 5.20
C THR A 251 -26.10 -5.13 6.67
N THR A 252 -26.83 -5.89 7.49
CA THR A 252 -26.59 -5.94 8.94
C THR A 252 -25.53 -6.98 9.30
N VAL A 253 -24.55 -6.57 10.10
CA VAL A 253 -23.52 -7.41 10.70
C VAL A 253 -23.80 -7.55 12.20
N HIS A 254 -23.67 -8.77 12.72
CA HIS A 254 -24.01 -9.10 14.12
C HIS A 254 -22.76 -9.38 14.97
N PHE A 255 -22.74 -8.85 16.19
CA PHE A 255 -21.65 -9.05 17.14
C PHE A 255 -22.16 -9.54 18.50
N ALA A 256 -21.40 -10.43 19.13
CA ALA A 256 -21.61 -10.87 20.51
C ALA A 256 -20.42 -10.44 21.38
N VAL A 257 -20.63 -9.42 22.21
CA VAL A 257 -19.55 -8.73 22.95
C VAL A 257 -19.57 -9.10 24.43
N GLY A 258 -18.52 -9.73 24.92
CA GLY A 258 -18.39 -10.11 26.34
C GLY A 258 -19.48 -11.07 26.84
N VAL A 259 -20.25 -11.66 25.94
CA VAL A 259 -21.35 -12.60 26.19
C VAL A 259 -21.17 -13.86 25.35
N SER A 260 -21.95 -14.90 25.63
CA SER A 260 -21.94 -16.16 24.87
C SER A 260 -22.37 -15.91 23.41
N PRO A 261 -21.51 -16.14 22.41
CA PRO A 261 -21.91 -16.03 21.01
C PRO A 261 -22.92 -17.12 20.62
N ASP A 262 -22.92 -18.28 21.29
CA ASP A 262 -23.86 -19.37 21.04
C ASP A 262 -25.31 -18.96 21.35
N ASP A 263 -25.51 -18.11 22.35
CA ASP A 263 -26.84 -17.64 22.74
C ASP A 263 -27.42 -16.73 21.64
N GLN A 264 -26.57 -15.86 21.09
CA GLN A 264 -26.93 -15.03 19.96
C GLN A 264 -27.13 -15.85 18.67
N ALA A 265 -26.26 -16.82 18.43
CA ALA A 265 -26.37 -17.71 17.28
C ALA A 265 -27.69 -18.48 17.28
N ARG A 266 -28.12 -18.99 18.45
CA ARG A 266 -29.44 -19.62 18.60
C ARG A 266 -30.58 -18.65 18.33
N ALA A 267 -30.54 -17.44 18.90
CA ALA A 267 -31.59 -16.44 18.67
C ALA A 267 -31.70 -16.04 17.19
N LEU A 268 -30.57 -15.87 16.51
CA LEU A 268 -30.51 -15.56 15.08
C LEU A 268 -30.97 -16.75 14.22
N GLN A 269 -30.60 -17.98 14.60
CA GLN A 269 -31.09 -19.21 13.95
C GLN A 269 -32.60 -19.37 14.09
N GLU A 270 -33.17 -19.06 15.25
CA GLU A 270 -34.63 -19.07 15.46
C GLU A 270 -35.34 -18.02 14.60
N ALA A 271 -34.75 -16.83 14.44
CA ALA A 271 -35.31 -15.76 13.63
C ALA A 271 -35.21 -16.01 12.11
N THR A 272 -34.10 -16.59 11.65
CA THR A 272 -33.82 -16.80 10.21
C THR A 272 -34.25 -18.17 9.71
N GLY A 273 -34.34 -19.16 10.59
CA GLY A 273 -34.53 -20.56 10.22
C GLY A 273 -33.29 -21.21 9.57
N GLN A 274 -32.14 -20.54 9.59
CA GLN A 274 -30.90 -21.00 8.96
C GLN A 274 -29.82 -21.32 10.01
N PRO A 275 -28.90 -22.25 9.74
CA PRO A 275 -27.74 -22.47 10.58
C PRO A 275 -26.92 -21.19 10.71
N VAL A 276 -26.48 -20.86 11.92
CA VAL A 276 -25.67 -19.67 12.18
C VAL A 276 -24.24 -20.06 12.46
N THR A 277 -23.30 -19.36 11.84
CA THR A 277 -21.86 -19.51 12.06
C THR A 277 -21.38 -18.52 13.10
N VAL A 278 -20.52 -18.95 14.01
CA VAL A 278 -19.80 -18.08 14.94
C VAL A 278 -18.35 -17.99 14.48
N LEU A 279 -17.86 -16.77 14.31
CA LEU A 279 -16.46 -16.49 14.06
C LEU A 279 -15.88 -15.88 15.33
N ASP A 280 -14.81 -16.46 15.90
CA ASP A 280 -14.25 -16.02 17.20
C ASP A 280 -12.71 -15.89 17.23
N ALA A 281 -12.02 -16.28 16.17
CA ALA A 281 -10.59 -16.15 15.96
C ALA A 281 -10.25 -15.95 14.48
N GLY A 282 -8.98 -15.63 14.19
CA GLY A 282 -8.45 -15.50 12.82
C GLY A 282 -8.71 -14.16 12.15
N HIS A 283 -8.44 -14.10 10.85
CA HIS A 283 -8.65 -12.91 10.03
C HIS A 283 -10.04 -12.93 9.38
N ALA A 284 -10.74 -11.79 9.45
CA ALA A 284 -12.03 -11.60 8.81
C ALA A 284 -12.18 -10.18 8.24
N ASP A 285 -12.70 -10.06 7.02
CA ASP A 285 -13.01 -8.80 6.38
C ASP A 285 -14.50 -8.68 6.06
N LEU A 286 -15.11 -7.55 6.42
CA LEU A 286 -16.41 -7.15 5.88
C LEU A 286 -16.19 -6.68 4.43
N THR A 287 -16.54 -7.54 3.49
CA THR A 287 -16.15 -7.42 2.08
C THR A 287 -17.30 -6.91 1.22
N ALA A 288 -17.10 -5.76 0.59
CA ALA A 288 -17.96 -5.23 -0.46
C ALA A 288 -17.67 -5.95 -1.79
N GLN A 289 -18.54 -6.86 -2.21
CA GLN A 289 -18.47 -7.53 -3.51
C GLN A 289 -19.16 -6.67 -4.57
N LEU A 290 -18.37 -6.03 -5.42
CA LEU A 290 -18.85 -5.04 -6.39
C LEU A 290 -19.46 -5.67 -7.64
N ASP A 291 -19.16 -6.94 -7.94
CA ASP A 291 -19.77 -7.71 -9.02
C ASP A 291 -21.20 -8.16 -8.69
N THR A 292 -21.47 -8.44 -7.41
CA THR A 292 -22.76 -8.95 -6.95
C THR A 292 -23.62 -7.91 -6.21
N GLY A 293 -23.02 -6.85 -5.68
CA GLY A 293 -23.70 -5.83 -4.87
C GLY A 293 -24.05 -6.30 -3.45
N HIS A 294 -23.31 -7.28 -2.94
CA HIS A 294 -23.51 -7.86 -1.60
C HIS A 294 -22.34 -7.56 -0.66
N LEU A 295 -22.65 -7.48 0.64
CA LEU A 295 -21.66 -7.49 1.70
C LEU A 295 -21.52 -8.94 2.18
N VAL A 296 -20.29 -9.46 2.24
CA VAL A 296 -19.98 -10.78 2.82
C VAL A 296 -18.95 -10.65 3.93
N ILE A 297 -18.86 -11.64 4.82
CA ILE A 297 -17.73 -11.76 5.73
C ILE A 297 -16.76 -12.76 5.12
N ARG A 298 -15.60 -12.30 4.67
CA ARG A 298 -14.56 -13.14 4.09
C ARG A 298 -13.51 -13.47 5.15
N THR A 299 -13.07 -14.71 5.22
CA THR A 299 -12.03 -15.17 6.14
C THR A 299 -10.94 -15.90 5.38
N ASP A 300 -9.72 -15.81 5.89
CA ASP A 300 -8.54 -16.42 5.29
C ASP A 300 -7.90 -17.34 6.36
N SER A 301 -7.92 -18.65 6.15
CA SER A 301 -7.24 -19.61 7.02
C SER A 301 -6.59 -20.72 6.21
N ASP A 302 -5.33 -21.05 6.50
CA ASP A 302 -4.53 -22.09 5.85
C ASP A 302 -4.48 -21.95 4.30
N GLY A 303 -4.51 -20.71 3.81
CA GLY A 303 -4.56 -20.40 2.37
C GLY A 303 -5.90 -20.71 1.70
N GLN A 304 -6.95 -21.03 2.47
CA GLN A 304 -8.33 -21.14 1.99
C GLN A 304 -9.14 -19.90 2.34
N VAL A 305 -9.83 -19.37 1.32
CA VAL A 305 -10.78 -18.27 1.47
C VAL A 305 -12.17 -18.85 1.69
N THR A 306 -12.83 -18.46 2.78
CA THR A 306 -14.24 -18.79 3.04
C THR A 306 -15.06 -17.53 3.20
N GLU A 307 -16.19 -17.47 2.51
CA GLU A 307 -17.15 -16.36 2.58
C GLU A 307 -18.41 -16.78 3.32
N TYR A 308 -18.90 -15.90 4.18
CA TYR A 308 -20.09 -16.10 5.00
C TYR A 308 -21.11 -14.98 4.77
N ASP A 309 -22.39 -15.34 4.84
CA ASP A 309 -23.49 -14.37 4.81
C ASP A 309 -23.59 -13.66 6.17
N PRO A 310 -23.49 -12.32 6.24
CA PRO A 310 -23.63 -11.57 7.49
C PRO A 310 -24.95 -11.83 8.22
N ALA A 311 -26.03 -12.13 7.50
CA ALA A 311 -27.34 -12.41 8.09
C ALA A 311 -27.40 -13.72 8.90
N THR A 312 -26.43 -14.62 8.69
CA THR A 312 -26.33 -15.92 9.37
C THR A 312 -24.98 -16.10 10.07
N THR A 313 -24.30 -15.00 10.38
CA THR A 313 -22.97 -15.04 11.01
C THR A 313 -22.89 -14.09 12.19
N VAL A 314 -22.29 -14.55 13.28
CA VAL A 314 -22.04 -13.76 14.49
C VAL A 314 -20.54 -13.64 14.70
N ILE A 315 -20.06 -12.41 14.81
CA ILE A 315 -18.67 -12.09 15.16
C ILE A 315 -18.56 -12.03 16.69
N ALA A 316 -17.79 -12.93 17.29
CA ALA A 316 -17.57 -12.96 18.72
C ALA A 316 -16.47 -11.97 19.14
N VAL A 317 -16.77 -11.15 20.15
CA VAL A 317 -15.82 -10.24 20.80
C VAL A 317 -15.67 -10.70 22.25
N PRO A 318 -14.77 -11.65 22.53
CA PRO A 318 -14.71 -12.35 23.81
C PRO A 318 -14.16 -11.45 24.93
N SER A 319 -14.46 -11.76 26.21
CA SER A 319 -14.03 -10.92 27.35
C SER A 319 -12.51 -10.76 27.50
N ARG A 320 -11.71 -11.59 26.84
CA ARG A 320 -10.26 -11.43 26.74
C ARG A 320 -9.83 -10.18 25.95
N THR A 321 -10.73 -9.57 25.19
CA THR A 321 -10.49 -8.31 24.47
C THR A 321 -10.75 -7.07 25.33
N LEU A 322 -11.14 -7.24 26.61
CA LEU A 322 -11.39 -6.14 27.54
C LEU A 322 -10.08 -5.45 27.93
N GLN A 323 -10.03 -4.13 27.76
CA GLN A 323 -8.84 -3.30 28.01
C GLN A 323 -9.23 -1.97 28.66
N GLU A 324 -8.28 -1.31 29.32
CA GLU A 324 -8.47 0.05 29.84
C GLU A 324 -8.26 1.10 28.74
N LEU A 325 -9.16 2.08 28.69
CA LEU A 325 -9.01 3.23 27.80
C LEU A 325 -7.78 4.07 28.18
N PRO A 326 -6.86 4.34 27.24
CA PRO A 326 -5.70 5.17 27.50
C PRO A 326 -6.07 6.61 27.88
N ALA A 327 -5.17 7.30 28.59
CA ALA A 327 -5.38 8.69 29.02
C ALA A 327 -5.34 9.74 27.89
N GLY A 328 -5.04 9.30 26.66
CA GLY A 328 -4.90 10.16 25.50
C GLY A 328 -6.22 10.88 25.13
N PRO A 329 -6.18 12.17 24.79
CA PRO A 329 -7.38 12.91 24.40
C PRO A 329 -8.10 12.31 23.18
N GLN A 330 -7.37 11.59 22.32
CA GLN A 330 -7.91 10.94 21.13
C GLN A 330 -8.91 9.81 21.43
N TYR A 331 -8.91 9.22 22.62
CA TYR A 331 -9.82 8.11 22.99
C TYR A 331 -11.03 8.56 23.81
N ARG A 332 -11.15 9.87 24.07
CA ARG A 332 -12.24 10.42 24.89
C ARG A 332 -13.63 10.22 24.30
N PHE A 333 -13.72 9.93 23.01
CA PHE A 333 -14.98 9.58 22.36
C PHE A 333 -15.55 8.23 22.82
N LEU A 334 -14.73 7.36 23.43
CA LEU A 334 -15.14 6.05 23.95
C LEU A 334 -15.44 6.06 25.46
N GLY A 335 -15.00 7.08 26.19
CA GLY A 335 -15.12 7.14 27.64
C GLY A 335 -14.02 7.94 28.32
N LYS A 336 -13.90 7.78 29.64
CA LYS A 336 -12.85 8.40 30.45
C LYS A 336 -11.60 7.50 30.49
N PRO A 337 -10.41 8.09 30.70
CA PRO A 337 -9.21 7.31 30.98
C PRO A 337 -9.43 6.29 32.11
N GLY A 338 -9.07 5.04 31.86
CA GLY A 338 -9.25 3.92 32.81
C GLY A 338 -10.62 3.24 32.77
N ASP A 339 -11.60 3.76 32.01
CA ASP A 339 -12.83 3.01 31.74
C ASP A 339 -12.50 1.73 30.93
N GLN A 340 -13.26 0.66 31.15
CA GLN A 340 -13.05 -0.62 30.47
C GLN A 340 -13.81 -0.65 29.14
N VAL A 341 -13.15 -1.12 28.07
CA VAL A 341 -13.70 -1.24 26.72
C VAL A 341 -13.32 -2.59 26.13
N TYR A 342 -14.25 -3.24 25.42
CA TYR A 342 -13.92 -4.42 24.61
C TYR A 342 -13.34 -3.92 23.30
N LEU A 343 -12.07 -4.25 23.02
CA LEU A 343 -11.35 -3.74 21.87
C LEU A 343 -10.79 -4.90 21.03
N LEU A 344 -11.35 -5.10 19.84
CA LEU A 344 -10.63 -5.77 18.76
C LEU A 344 -9.64 -4.76 18.21
N ALA A 345 -8.38 -4.88 18.60
CA ALA A 345 -7.35 -3.98 18.10
C ALA A 345 -7.12 -4.23 16.61
N GLN A 346 -6.95 -3.16 15.84
CA GLN A 346 -6.24 -3.29 14.57
C GLN A 346 -4.88 -3.94 14.85
N ALA A 347 -4.46 -4.96 14.09
CA ALA A 347 -3.10 -5.47 14.28
C ALA A 347 -2.06 -4.43 13.85
N VAL A 348 -2.52 -3.39 13.15
CA VAL A 348 -1.69 -2.45 12.43
C VAL A 348 -2.08 -0.97 12.70
N LEU A 349 -1.30 -0.23 13.51
CA LEU A 349 -1.27 1.25 13.66
C LEU A 349 -0.86 2.01 12.39
N GLY A 350 -1.72 2.92 11.92
CA GLY A 350 -1.65 3.67 10.66
C GLY A 350 -2.81 3.29 9.74
N LYS A 351 -3.19 4.15 8.78
CA LYS A 351 -4.10 3.73 7.70
C LYS A 351 -3.32 2.78 6.80
N HIS A 352 -3.56 1.49 6.96
CA HIS A 352 -2.88 0.42 6.21
C HIS A 352 -3.89 -0.21 5.29
N VAL A 353 -3.80 0.19 4.03
CA VAL A 353 -4.61 -0.34 2.95
C VAL A 353 -3.71 -1.24 2.12
N HIS A 354 -4.02 -2.52 2.09
CA HIS A 354 -3.32 -3.50 1.27
C HIS A 354 -4.14 -3.85 0.03
N GLY A 355 -3.47 -4.24 -1.05
CA GLY A 355 -4.12 -4.92 -2.17
C GLY A 355 -4.31 -6.41 -1.88
N GLU A 356 -5.02 -7.14 -2.74
CA GLU A 356 -5.08 -8.61 -2.64
C GLU A 356 -3.71 -9.29 -2.81
N ILE A 357 -2.75 -8.58 -3.39
CA ILE A 357 -1.40 -9.04 -3.72
C ILE A 357 -0.36 -8.24 -2.93
N ASP A 358 0.65 -8.92 -2.41
CA ASP A 358 1.78 -8.30 -1.73
C ASP A 358 2.55 -7.38 -2.70
N PRO A 359 2.72 -6.07 -2.39
CA PRO A 359 3.39 -5.14 -3.29
C PRO A 359 4.91 -5.26 -3.32
N HIS A 360 5.55 -5.97 -2.38
CA HIS A 360 7.01 -6.00 -2.19
C HIS A 360 7.74 -6.96 -3.15
N ILE A 361 7.34 -6.91 -4.43
CA ILE A 361 7.76 -7.86 -5.48
C ILE A 361 9.27 -7.94 -5.67
N TRP A 362 10.00 -6.86 -5.36
CA TRP A 362 11.44 -6.75 -5.57
C TRP A 362 12.25 -7.66 -4.67
N HIS A 363 11.69 -8.17 -3.57
CA HIS A 363 12.39 -9.15 -2.75
C HIS A 363 12.57 -10.53 -3.43
N SER A 364 12.07 -10.69 -4.66
CA SER A 364 12.41 -11.76 -5.59
C SER A 364 13.26 -11.21 -6.75
N VAL A 365 14.49 -11.71 -6.92
CA VAL A 365 15.32 -11.33 -8.07
C VAL A 365 14.69 -11.73 -9.41
N PRO A 366 14.04 -12.91 -9.56
CA PRO A 366 13.24 -13.21 -10.74
C PRO A 366 12.18 -12.15 -11.07
N ASN A 367 11.49 -11.58 -10.06
CA ASN A 367 10.53 -10.49 -10.28
C ASN A 367 11.24 -9.19 -10.72
N ALA A 368 12.41 -8.86 -10.16
CA ALA A 368 13.20 -7.72 -10.61
C ALA A 368 13.68 -7.88 -12.07
N MET A 369 14.02 -9.11 -12.50
CA MET A 369 14.33 -9.43 -13.89
C MET A 369 13.13 -9.21 -14.81
N ALA A 370 11.93 -9.63 -14.39
CA ALA A 370 10.70 -9.39 -15.13
C ALA A 370 10.39 -7.87 -15.24
N ALA A 371 10.53 -7.13 -14.14
CA ALA A 371 10.39 -5.67 -14.12
C ALA A 371 11.38 -4.98 -15.08
N ALA A 372 12.65 -5.40 -15.12
CA ALA A 372 13.65 -4.86 -16.04
C ALA A 372 13.27 -5.06 -17.52
N GLN A 373 12.65 -6.19 -17.86
CA GLN A 373 12.18 -6.46 -19.23
C GLN A 373 10.96 -5.61 -19.59
N LEU A 374 10.01 -5.44 -18.67
CA LEU A 374 8.88 -4.54 -18.85
C LEU A 374 9.35 -3.09 -19.06
N ILE A 375 10.25 -2.61 -18.20
CA ILE A 375 10.85 -1.28 -18.31
C ILE A 375 11.52 -1.08 -19.68
N ARG A 376 12.29 -2.06 -20.16
CA ARG A 376 12.91 -2.03 -21.50
C ARG A 376 11.89 -1.82 -22.61
N ASP A 377 10.78 -2.54 -22.56
CA ASP A 377 9.77 -2.51 -23.61
C ASP A 377 8.99 -1.19 -23.57
N THR A 378 8.69 -0.68 -22.37
CA THR A 378 8.09 0.66 -22.18
C THR A 378 9.02 1.77 -22.67
N LEU A 379 10.31 1.74 -22.32
CA LEU A 379 11.29 2.72 -22.80
C LEU A 379 11.49 2.62 -24.32
N THR A 380 11.45 1.40 -24.88
CA THR A 380 11.51 1.18 -26.32
C THR A 380 10.28 1.74 -27.05
N ALA A 381 9.10 1.66 -26.44
CA ALA A 381 7.89 2.25 -27.00
C ALA A 381 7.95 3.79 -27.00
N ALA A 382 8.50 4.40 -25.95
CA ALA A 382 8.64 5.85 -25.84
C ALA A 382 9.82 6.41 -26.67
N ASP A 383 10.94 5.70 -26.78
CA ASP A 383 12.09 6.02 -27.63
C ASP A 383 12.51 4.83 -28.52
N PRO A 384 11.85 4.62 -29.67
CA PRO A 384 12.20 3.55 -30.60
C PRO A 384 13.63 3.64 -31.15
N ALA A 385 14.23 4.84 -31.19
CA ALA A 385 15.61 5.01 -31.63
C ALA A 385 16.62 4.47 -30.59
N GLY A 386 16.22 4.41 -29.32
CA GLY A 386 17.00 3.84 -28.22
C GLY A 386 16.93 2.32 -28.08
N ALA A 387 16.05 1.64 -28.81
CA ALA A 387 15.73 0.21 -28.64
C ALA A 387 16.95 -0.73 -28.57
N ALA A 388 17.99 -0.47 -29.38
CA ALA A 388 19.21 -1.28 -29.37
C ALA A 388 20.04 -1.08 -28.10
N THR A 389 20.06 0.15 -27.56
CA THR A 389 20.75 0.49 -26.32
C THR A 389 20.03 -0.12 -25.13
N TYR A 390 18.70 0.06 -25.05
CA TYR A 390 17.89 -0.50 -23.96
C TYR A 390 18.02 -2.01 -23.89
N ARG A 391 17.95 -2.71 -25.03
CA ARG A 391 18.15 -4.17 -25.06
C ARG A 391 19.54 -4.60 -24.58
N ALA A 392 20.60 -3.96 -25.05
CA ALA A 392 21.96 -4.29 -24.62
C ALA A 392 22.16 -4.05 -23.11
N ASN A 393 21.64 -2.94 -22.59
CA ASN A 393 21.67 -2.63 -21.17
C ASN A 393 20.86 -3.63 -20.34
N THR A 394 19.66 -3.99 -20.79
CA THR A 394 18.83 -5.01 -20.13
C THR A 394 19.52 -6.38 -20.13
N GLU A 395 20.17 -6.80 -21.23
CA GLU A 395 20.93 -8.06 -21.26
C GLU A 395 22.07 -8.08 -20.24
N ALA A 396 22.78 -6.96 -20.08
CA ALA A 396 23.82 -6.81 -19.06
C ALA A 396 23.23 -6.86 -17.64
N LEU A 397 22.15 -6.11 -17.40
CA LEU A 397 21.46 -6.09 -16.11
C LEU A 397 20.90 -7.48 -15.74
N LEU A 398 20.27 -8.19 -16.67
CA LEU A 398 19.75 -9.54 -16.45
C LEU A 398 20.88 -10.54 -16.10
N THR A 399 22.07 -10.36 -16.65
CA THR A 399 23.24 -11.18 -16.29
C THR A 399 23.67 -10.90 -14.85
N GLU A 400 23.75 -9.62 -14.46
CA GLU A 400 24.06 -9.23 -13.08
C GLU A 400 23.01 -9.77 -12.09
N LEU A 401 21.72 -9.62 -12.40
CA LEU A 401 20.64 -10.12 -11.56
C LEU A 401 20.67 -11.64 -11.43
N ALA A 402 20.95 -12.37 -12.51
CA ALA A 402 21.12 -13.83 -12.45
C ALA A 402 22.32 -14.26 -11.59
N ASP A 403 23.40 -13.48 -11.56
CA ASP A 403 24.53 -13.71 -10.68
C ASP A 403 24.16 -13.45 -9.21
N THR A 404 23.45 -12.35 -8.93
CA THR A 404 22.90 -12.02 -7.62
C THR A 404 21.96 -13.12 -7.11
N ASP A 405 21.02 -13.58 -7.93
CA ASP A 405 20.07 -14.63 -7.57
C ASP A 405 20.76 -15.95 -7.17
N ARG A 406 21.75 -16.37 -7.96
CA ARG A 406 22.55 -17.57 -7.66
C ARG A 406 23.31 -17.42 -6.34
N GLU A 407 23.85 -16.25 -6.07
CA GLU A 407 24.56 -15.98 -4.82
C GLU A 407 23.62 -15.97 -3.61
N LEU A 408 22.43 -15.40 -3.74
CA LEU A 408 21.40 -15.43 -2.69
C LEU A 408 20.95 -16.87 -2.40
N HIS A 409 20.68 -17.68 -3.43
CA HIS A 409 20.40 -19.11 -3.25
C HIS A 409 21.52 -19.84 -2.52
N ARG A 410 22.78 -19.53 -2.85
CA ARG A 410 23.96 -20.12 -2.19
C ARG A 410 24.03 -19.70 -0.72
N ILE A 411 23.82 -18.43 -0.41
CA ILE A 411 23.85 -17.87 0.94
C ILE A 411 22.73 -18.47 1.79
N TYR A 412 21.48 -18.32 1.37
CA TYR A 412 20.32 -18.75 2.15
C TYR A 412 20.24 -20.28 2.28
N GLY A 413 20.69 -21.02 1.25
CA GLY A 413 20.77 -22.48 1.31
C GLY A 413 21.77 -23.02 2.34
N GLN A 414 22.71 -22.20 2.83
CA GLN A 414 23.67 -22.55 3.86
C GLN A 414 23.19 -22.19 5.28
N LEU A 415 22.07 -21.48 5.43
CA LEU A 415 21.54 -21.12 6.73
C LEU A 415 21.02 -22.35 7.50
N PRO A 416 21.29 -22.46 8.81
CA PRO A 416 20.61 -23.41 9.67
C PRO A 416 19.09 -23.20 9.66
N ASP A 417 18.30 -24.25 9.89
CA ASP A 417 16.83 -24.15 9.81
C ASP A 417 16.23 -23.09 10.76
N ALA A 418 16.80 -22.94 11.97
CA ALA A 418 16.39 -21.88 12.90
C ALA A 418 16.62 -20.46 12.36
N ALA A 419 17.65 -20.27 11.53
CA ALA A 419 17.98 -18.99 10.89
C ALA A 419 17.14 -18.67 9.66
N LYS A 420 16.35 -19.64 9.17
CA LYS A 420 15.40 -19.43 8.06
C LYS A 420 14.09 -18.79 8.53
N ASN A 421 13.83 -18.78 9.84
CA ASN A 421 12.66 -18.13 10.42
C ASN A 421 12.97 -16.64 10.66
N LEU A 422 12.48 -15.78 9.77
CA LEU A 422 12.58 -14.34 9.88
C LEU A 422 11.48 -13.79 10.78
N VAL A 423 11.87 -12.95 11.74
CA VAL A 423 10.94 -12.12 12.51
C VAL A 423 11.27 -10.67 12.21
N THR A 424 10.34 -9.98 11.54
CA THR A 424 10.56 -8.64 10.99
C THR A 424 9.68 -7.61 11.67
N THR A 425 9.91 -6.34 11.38
CA THR A 425 9.08 -5.24 11.88
C THR A 425 7.79 -5.12 11.12
N HIS A 426 7.76 -5.27 9.79
CA HIS A 426 6.53 -5.36 9.00
C HIS A 426 6.57 -6.51 7.99
N ASP A 427 5.41 -6.76 7.38
CA ASP A 427 5.17 -7.85 6.45
C ASP A 427 5.54 -7.47 5.01
N GLY A 428 6.86 -7.38 4.74
CA GLY A 428 7.40 -7.04 3.41
C GLY A 428 8.27 -8.11 2.76
N TYR A 429 8.55 -9.23 3.44
CA TYR A 429 9.60 -10.18 3.03
C TYR A 429 9.06 -11.51 2.47
N ARG A 430 7.78 -11.59 2.11
CA ARG A 430 7.16 -12.84 1.64
C ARG A 430 7.80 -13.34 0.35
N TYR A 431 8.08 -12.46 -0.61
CA TYR A 431 8.78 -12.82 -1.84
C TYR A 431 10.21 -13.32 -1.58
N LEU A 432 10.93 -12.71 -0.62
CA LEU A 432 12.25 -13.20 -0.20
C LEU A 432 12.13 -14.63 0.33
N ALA A 433 11.16 -14.86 1.21
CA ALA A 433 10.94 -16.14 1.86
C ALA A 433 10.55 -17.24 0.87
N ALA A 434 9.57 -16.96 0.01
CA ALA A 434 9.13 -17.89 -1.02
C ALA A 434 10.24 -18.24 -2.02
N THR A 435 11.03 -17.25 -2.45
CA THR A 435 12.07 -17.46 -3.47
C THR A 435 13.26 -18.24 -2.93
N TYR A 436 13.70 -17.92 -1.70
CA TYR A 436 14.96 -18.45 -1.15
C TYR A 436 14.80 -19.49 -0.03
N GLY A 437 13.58 -19.96 0.20
CA GLY A 437 13.30 -21.02 1.17
C GLY A 437 13.44 -20.57 2.63
N LEU A 438 13.05 -19.32 2.91
CA LEU A 438 12.93 -18.79 4.27
C LEU A 438 11.45 -18.85 4.72
N THR A 439 11.17 -18.42 5.94
CA THR A 439 9.81 -18.35 6.49
C THR A 439 9.66 -17.05 7.26
N VAL A 440 8.60 -16.28 6.99
CA VAL A 440 8.25 -15.12 7.81
C VAL A 440 7.45 -15.64 9.01
N ALA A 441 8.14 -15.81 10.14
CA ALA A 441 7.60 -16.40 11.37
C ALA A 441 6.71 -15.45 12.17
N GLY A 442 6.80 -14.15 11.89
CA GLY A 442 5.96 -13.12 12.49
C GLY A 442 6.50 -11.73 12.19
N TYR A 443 5.61 -10.74 12.31
CA TYR A 443 5.98 -9.34 12.25
C TYR A 443 5.45 -8.59 13.46
N VAL A 444 6.16 -7.55 13.86
CA VAL A 444 5.95 -6.88 15.15
C VAL A 444 5.03 -5.68 15.03
N SER A 445 4.91 -5.11 13.82
CA SER A 445 4.30 -3.84 13.59
C SER A 445 3.75 -3.70 12.15
N PRO A 446 2.75 -2.84 11.96
CA PRO A 446 2.32 -2.25 10.68
C PRO A 446 3.29 -1.99 9.54
N GLY A 447 4.46 -1.50 9.89
CA GLY A 447 5.13 -0.49 9.08
C GLY A 447 6.42 -0.09 9.75
N ALA A 448 7.35 0.36 8.92
CA ALA A 448 8.74 0.55 9.30
C ALA A 448 8.88 1.56 10.45
N GLY A 449 9.42 1.10 11.59
CA GLY A 449 9.77 1.99 12.72
C GLY A 449 8.64 2.37 13.67
N VAL A 450 7.52 1.67 13.70
CA VAL A 450 6.44 1.85 14.71
C VAL A 450 6.62 0.90 15.90
N GLU A 451 6.42 1.39 17.13
CA GLU A 451 6.59 0.58 18.34
C GLU A 451 5.40 -0.36 18.61
N PRO A 452 5.66 -1.62 19.03
CA PRO A 452 4.62 -2.58 19.35
C PRO A 452 3.93 -2.30 20.70
N SER A 453 2.63 -2.60 20.75
CA SER A 453 1.82 -2.62 21.98
C SER A 453 2.29 -3.69 22.98
N ILE A 454 1.84 -3.59 24.24
CA ILE A 454 2.18 -4.55 25.29
C ILE A 454 1.82 -5.99 24.89
N GLN A 455 0.64 -6.20 24.29
CA GLN A 455 0.21 -7.53 23.84
C GLN A 455 1.07 -8.06 22.68
N GLN A 456 1.43 -7.19 21.72
CA GLN A 456 2.34 -7.55 20.63
C GLN A 456 3.74 -7.93 21.15
N ARG A 457 4.24 -7.25 22.19
CA ARG A 457 5.51 -7.63 22.83
C ARG A 457 5.46 -9.01 23.47
N GLU A 458 4.38 -9.35 24.18
CA GLU A 458 4.23 -10.69 24.77
C GLU A 458 4.06 -11.78 23.71
N ARG A 459 3.39 -11.48 22.60
CA ARG A 459 3.29 -12.40 21.46
C ARG A 459 4.66 -12.59 20.80
N LEU A 460 5.37 -11.50 20.52
CA LEU A 460 6.72 -11.53 19.96
C LEU A 460 7.67 -12.33 20.86
N ARG A 461 7.62 -12.13 22.18
CA ARG A 461 8.42 -12.91 23.13
C ARG A 461 8.12 -14.40 23.04
N ARG A 462 6.85 -14.80 22.99
CA ARG A 462 6.44 -16.19 22.77
C ARG A 462 6.96 -16.75 21.45
N THR A 463 6.83 -16.00 20.35
CA THR A 463 7.36 -16.39 19.04
C THR A 463 8.87 -16.60 19.08
N ILE A 464 9.62 -15.72 19.76
CA ILE A 464 11.07 -15.85 19.92
C ILE A 464 11.42 -17.12 20.68
N ASP A 465 10.73 -17.38 21.80
CA ASP A 465 10.95 -18.53 22.66
C ASP A 465 10.59 -19.86 21.96
N ASP A 466 9.43 -19.93 21.30
CA ASP A 466 8.88 -21.16 20.70
C ASP A 466 9.64 -21.59 19.44
N LEU A 467 10.04 -20.63 18.61
CA LEU A 467 10.76 -20.90 17.35
C LEU A 467 12.28 -20.86 17.50
N ALA A 468 12.78 -20.49 18.68
CA ALA A 468 14.20 -20.30 18.97
C ALA A 468 14.91 -19.45 17.90
N VAL A 469 14.26 -18.34 17.49
CA VAL A 469 14.77 -17.49 16.41
C VAL A 469 16.09 -16.85 16.82
N PRO A 470 17.11 -16.82 15.95
CA PRO A 470 18.44 -16.35 16.35
C PRO A 470 18.56 -14.82 16.34
N ALA A 471 17.68 -14.11 15.63
CA ALA A 471 17.69 -12.66 15.52
C ALA A 471 16.30 -12.09 15.16
N LEU A 472 16.14 -10.81 15.45
CA LEU A 472 15.04 -9.95 15.00
C LEU A 472 15.57 -8.97 13.96
N TYR A 473 14.72 -8.61 13.00
CA TYR A 473 15.08 -7.71 11.92
C TYR A 473 14.17 -6.48 11.90
N THR A 474 14.77 -5.30 11.85
CA THR A 474 14.11 -4.00 11.67
C THR A 474 14.50 -3.38 10.34
N GLU A 475 13.81 -2.36 9.86
CA GLU A 475 14.18 -1.69 8.60
C GLU A 475 15.40 -0.81 8.79
N ARG A 476 16.19 -0.69 7.72
CA ARG A 476 17.35 0.19 7.65
C ARG A 476 16.96 1.63 8.02
N GLY A 477 17.67 2.20 8.99
CA GLY A 477 17.39 3.55 9.48
C GLY A 477 16.23 3.64 10.48
N SER A 478 15.67 2.50 10.91
CA SER A 478 14.62 2.43 11.92
C SER A 478 15.12 2.02 13.30
N MET A 479 16.37 1.56 13.45
CA MET A 479 16.88 1.03 14.72
C MET A 479 16.74 2.01 15.90
N ASN A 480 16.99 3.30 15.71
CA ASN A 480 16.83 4.32 16.75
C ASN A 480 15.35 4.66 17.05
N ARG A 481 14.43 4.30 16.16
CA ARG A 481 12.99 4.50 16.28
C ARG A 481 12.28 3.30 16.91
N THR A 482 13.00 2.20 17.19
CA THR A 482 12.42 0.98 17.77
C THR A 482 13.12 0.52 19.06
N PRO A 483 13.25 1.37 20.09
CA PRO A 483 13.92 1.00 21.34
C PRO A 483 13.20 -0.14 22.08
N VAL A 484 11.89 -0.28 21.87
CA VAL A 484 11.11 -1.41 22.39
C VAL A 484 11.56 -2.75 21.80
N LEU A 485 11.85 -2.83 20.49
CA LEU A 485 12.35 -4.05 19.88
C LEU A 485 13.75 -4.41 20.37
N GLN A 486 14.61 -3.40 20.53
CA GLN A 486 15.93 -3.59 21.13
C GLN A 486 15.82 -4.14 22.55
N GLN A 487 14.85 -3.65 23.33
CA GLN A 487 14.61 -4.13 24.68
C GLN A 487 14.10 -5.58 24.68
N VAL A 488 13.13 -5.93 23.83
CA VAL A 488 12.63 -7.30 23.69
C VAL A 488 13.74 -8.26 23.25
N GLY A 489 14.54 -7.86 22.25
CA GLY A 489 15.69 -8.65 21.81
C GLY A 489 16.69 -8.88 22.93
N LYS A 490 17.02 -7.83 23.70
CA LYS A 490 17.93 -7.93 24.85
C LYS A 490 17.39 -8.84 25.96
N GLU A 491 16.10 -8.78 26.25
CA GLU A 491 15.45 -9.63 27.26
C GLU A 491 15.41 -11.10 26.84
N ALA A 492 15.15 -11.36 25.55
CA ALA A 492 15.15 -12.71 24.98
C ALA A 492 16.55 -13.22 24.61
N GLY A 493 17.59 -12.39 24.72
CA GLY A 493 18.97 -12.76 24.38
C GLY A 493 19.23 -12.91 22.88
N VAL A 494 18.43 -12.27 22.03
CA VAL A 494 18.56 -12.29 20.56
C VAL A 494 19.01 -10.92 20.04
N ARG A 495 19.76 -10.90 18.94
CA ARG A 495 20.20 -9.63 18.34
C ARG A 495 19.10 -9.00 17.50
N VAL A 496 19.11 -7.68 17.43
CA VAL A 496 18.26 -6.90 16.53
C VAL A 496 19.15 -6.29 15.45
N CYS A 497 18.82 -6.57 14.19
CA CYS A 497 19.60 -6.14 13.03
C CYS A 497 18.74 -5.43 12.01
N GLU A 498 19.37 -4.73 11.08
CA GLU A 498 18.67 -3.97 10.03
C GLU A 498 18.67 -4.71 8.70
N LEU A 499 17.55 -4.65 8.00
CA LEU A 499 17.38 -5.06 6.61
C LEU A 499 16.84 -3.89 5.80
N TYR A 500 17.27 -3.79 4.56
CA TYR A 500 16.62 -2.96 3.55
C TYR A 500 15.28 -3.58 3.18
N SER A 501 14.22 -2.78 3.23
CA SER A 501 12.88 -3.18 2.79
C SER A 501 12.53 -2.46 1.49
N ASP A 502 12.14 -1.19 1.59
CA ASP A 502 11.41 -0.53 0.50
C ASP A 502 12.22 0.59 -0.19
N SER A 503 13.51 0.68 0.12
CA SER A 503 14.34 1.80 -0.33
C SER A 503 15.82 1.43 -0.45
N LEU A 504 16.54 2.26 -1.19
CA LEU A 504 17.99 2.22 -1.36
C LEU A 504 18.64 3.38 -0.58
N ASP A 505 19.95 3.29 -0.32
CA ASP A 505 20.73 4.38 0.27
C ASP A 505 22.17 4.42 -0.28
N ALA A 506 23.04 5.22 0.32
CA ALA A 506 24.43 5.33 -0.12
C ALA A 506 25.28 4.08 0.15
N ASP A 507 24.90 3.23 1.11
CA ASP A 507 25.61 1.98 1.44
C ASP A 507 25.17 0.84 0.52
N ALA A 508 23.92 0.87 0.05
CA ALA A 508 23.37 -0.03 -0.97
C ALA A 508 22.67 0.77 -2.08
N PRO A 509 23.43 1.41 -3.00
CA PRO A 509 22.88 2.30 -4.01
C PRO A 509 22.22 1.60 -5.21
N SER A 510 22.32 0.27 -5.30
CA SER A 510 21.67 -0.53 -6.34
C SER A 510 20.85 -1.67 -5.74
N TYR A 511 19.87 -2.15 -6.50
CA TYR A 511 19.03 -3.29 -6.15
C TYR A 511 19.84 -4.54 -5.79
N SER A 512 20.84 -4.91 -6.60
CA SER A 512 21.70 -6.07 -6.35
C SER A 512 22.44 -5.94 -5.01
N GLN A 513 22.98 -4.75 -4.72
CA GLN A 513 23.68 -4.48 -3.46
C GLN A 513 22.73 -4.52 -2.26
N MET A 514 21.51 -4.01 -2.41
CA MET A 514 20.48 -4.09 -1.37
C MET A 514 20.17 -5.54 -1.00
N MET A 515 19.94 -6.40 -2.00
CA MET A 515 19.64 -7.81 -1.79
C MET A 515 20.80 -8.57 -1.14
N LEU A 516 22.04 -8.32 -1.58
CA LEU A 516 23.24 -8.92 -1.00
C LEU A 516 23.51 -8.42 0.43
N ALA A 517 23.26 -7.14 0.71
CA ALA A 517 23.39 -6.57 2.04
C ALA A 517 22.40 -7.21 3.02
N ASN A 518 21.16 -7.45 2.60
CA ASN A 518 20.18 -8.19 3.40
C ASN A 518 20.64 -9.62 3.71
N ALA A 519 21.11 -10.33 2.69
CA ALA A 519 21.59 -11.70 2.86
C ALA A 519 22.77 -11.77 3.85
N GLN A 520 23.71 -10.82 3.74
CA GLN A 520 24.84 -10.70 4.65
C GLN A 520 24.39 -10.37 6.08
N ALA A 521 23.47 -9.41 6.25
CA ALA A 521 22.91 -9.07 7.55
C ALA A 521 22.21 -10.27 8.21
N ILE A 522 21.45 -11.06 7.46
CA ILE A 522 20.80 -12.29 7.97
C ILE A 522 21.84 -13.31 8.43
N ILE A 523 22.91 -13.57 7.65
CA ILE A 523 23.99 -14.47 8.09
C ILE A 523 24.65 -13.95 9.36
N ASP A 524 25.10 -12.69 9.33
CA ASP A 524 25.89 -12.10 10.41
C ASP A 524 25.07 -12.04 11.70
N CYS A 525 23.76 -11.85 11.59
CA CYS A 525 22.84 -11.75 12.73
C CYS A 525 22.34 -13.09 13.25
N SER A 526 22.26 -14.10 12.39
CA SER A 526 21.83 -15.44 12.81
C SER A 526 22.97 -16.31 13.38
N THR A 527 24.23 -16.01 13.08
CA THR A 527 25.37 -16.89 13.41
C THR A 527 26.25 -16.44 14.59
N ALA A 528 26.32 -15.14 14.90
CA ALA A 528 27.07 -14.67 16.06
C ALA A 528 26.24 -14.81 17.34
N ARG A 529 26.76 -15.60 18.31
CA ARG A 529 26.26 -15.69 19.69
C ARG A 529 27.06 -14.78 20.61
#